data_AF-A0A815RX11-F1
#
_entry.id   AF-A0A815RX11-F1
#
_cell.length_a   1.000
_cell.length_b   1.000
_cell.length_c   1.000
_cell.angle_alpha   90.00
_cell.angle_beta   90.00
_cell.angle_gamma   90.00
#
_symmetry.space_group_name_H-M   'P 1'
#
loop_
_entity.id
_entity.type
_entity.pdbx_description
1 polymer ?
#
loop_
_entity_poly.entity_id
_entity_poly.type
_entity_poly.pdbx_seq_one_letter_code
_entity_poly.pdbx_strand_id
1 'polypeptide(L)'
;PLVFKYLNGRKKLDYYKKKFLCYYQLIQTKIEQDEINENYEDFQKKLGIIQSLICLDEFFIKSPENYNKFENLFRKSQSDFFKIPEQIYKVILDASSKQEFNLINSKLSSIEIFSKSKFISAIKISLENILQSIIKDTKNYANSFNENIRHEQNKENLRKYIENHEKIQIILKQTNILNFIDKNIRISLENLFGEIEKILMKKILYILESIENFFNQNNYLFIEKTMEYLTDLLKELNDYYKFESIQDKINQMKTRVSQLPNEILQKYDFIDLNKYINDSPKDVCEQLKLASSNGYSKYTQIYRQVIEKLRKKFSSEIDYGKNDTSSNRSMKLTTIRDASYYLPDELQNIFQNDIKEINEMIRKVHVPDCD
;
A
#
# COMPACT_ATOMS: atom_id res chain seq x y z
N PRO A 1 11.18 76.18 54.06
CA PRO A 1 12.26 75.17 53.89
C PRO A 1 11.78 73.70 53.88
N LEU A 2 11.02 73.25 54.89
CA LEU A 2 10.49 71.87 54.97
C LEU A 2 9.31 71.59 54.03
N VAL A 3 8.34 72.52 53.93
CA VAL A 3 7.15 72.38 53.07
C VAL A 3 7.52 72.16 51.58
N PHE A 4 8.54 72.85 51.07
CA PHE A 4 9.04 72.65 49.71
C PHE A 4 9.73 71.29 49.49
N LYS A 5 10.42 70.74 50.50
CA LYS A 5 10.96 69.37 50.46
C LYS A 5 9.83 68.33 50.42
N TYR A 6 8.79 68.51 51.22
CA TYR A 6 7.60 67.63 51.21
C TYR A 6 6.83 67.70 49.88
N LEU A 7 6.67 68.90 49.30
CA LEU A 7 6.06 69.07 47.98
C LEU A 7 6.87 68.40 46.85
N ASN A 8 8.20 68.52 46.89
CA ASN A 8 9.07 67.82 45.92
C ASN A 8 9.05 66.30 46.12
N GLY A 9 9.01 65.81 47.36
CA GLY A 9 8.86 64.40 47.67
C GLY A 9 7.54 63.83 47.12
N ARG A 10 6.43 64.55 47.33
CA ARG A 10 5.10 64.16 46.83
C ARG A 10 5.03 64.13 45.30
N LYS A 11 5.57 65.15 44.62
CA LYS A 11 5.66 65.16 43.15
C LYS A 11 6.47 64.00 42.59
N LYS A 12 7.60 63.64 43.22
CA LYS A 12 8.39 62.46 42.83
C LYS A 12 7.64 61.16 43.05
N LEU A 13 6.95 61.02 44.18
CA LEU A 13 6.08 59.87 44.47
C LEU A 13 4.99 59.71 43.41
N ASP A 14 4.27 60.79 43.07
CA ASP A 14 3.20 60.77 42.07
C ASP A 14 3.73 60.45 40.66
N TYR A 15 4.94 60.94 40.33
CA TYR A 15 5.62 60.59 39.08
C TYR A 15 5.89 59.07 38.98
N TYR A 16 6.49 58.47 40.02
CA TYR A 16 6.78 57.04 40.02
C TYR A 16 5.51 56.20 40.04
N LYS A 17 4.47 56.62 40.77
CA LYS A 17 3.15 55.97 40.73
C LYS A 17 2.57 55.91 39.31
N LYS A 18 2.61 57.04 38.58
CA LYS A 18 2.20 57.07 37.16
C LYS A 18 3.06 56.14 36.30
N LYS A 19 4.38 56.16 36.48
CA LYS A 19 5.30 55.29 35.72
C LYS A 19 4.99 53.81 35.95
N PHE A 20 4.80 53.38 37.20
CA PHE A 20 4.45 51.99 37.51
C PHE A 20 3.08 51.58 36.94
N LEU A 21 2.09 52.48 36.97
CA LEU A 21 0.80 52.21 36.32
C LEU A 21 0.92 52.08 34.79
N CYS A 22 1.79 52.87 34.15
CA CYS A 22 2.10 52.68 32.72
C CYS A 22 2.77 51.32 32.47
N TYR A 23 3.70 50.90 33.34
CA TYR A 23 4.32 49.58 33.24
C TYR A 23 3.31 48.45 33.40
N TYR A 24 2.36 48.58 34.33
CA TYR A 24 1.26 47.64 34.50
C TYR A 24 0.49 47.44 33.18
N GLN A 25 0.03 48.53 32.56
CA GLN A 25 -0.72 48.47 31.30
C GLN A 25 0.10 47.83 30.18
N LEU A 26 1.36 48.23 30.04
CA LEU A 26 2.27 47.67 29.03
C LEU A 26 2.49 46.16 29.21
N ILE A 27 2.69 45.70 30.45
CA ILE A 27 2.90 44.28 30.73
C ILE A 27 1.61 43.49 30.47
N GLN A 28 0.46 44.02 30.89
CA GLN A 28 -0.83 43.40 30.64
C GLN A 28 -1.08 43.19 29.13
N THR A 29 -0.95 44.25 28.33
CA THR A 29 -1.13 44.16 26.87
C THR A 29 -0.15 43.17 26.24
N LYS A 30 1.10 43.14 26.70
CA LYS A 30 2.09 42.19 26.17
C LYS A 30 1.76 40.75 26.51
N ILE A 31 1.24 40.46 27.70
CA ILE A 31 0.83 39.09 28.06
C ILE A 31 -0.34 38.63 27.21
N GLU A 32 -1.35 39.49 27.01
CA GLU A 32 -2.48 39.19 26.13
C GLU A 32 -1.98 38.91 24.68
N GLN A 33 -1.00 39.66 24.20
CA GLN A 33 -0.36 39.42 22.90
C GLN A 33 0.44 38.11 22.85
N ASP A 34 1.22 37.80 23.88
CA ASP A 34 2.00 36.55 23.93
C ASP A 34 1.07 35.33 23.98
N GLU A 35 -0.06 35.43 24.67
CA GLU A 35 -1.09 34.39 24.71
C GLU A 35 -1.70 34.16 23.32
N ILE A 36 -2.11 35.24 22.63
CA ILE A 36 -2.69 35.16 21.28
C ILE A 36 -1.68 34.59 20.26
N ASN A 37 -0.41 34.98 20.39
CA ASN A 37 0.65 34.56 19.47
C ASN A 37 1.33 33.23 19.86
N GLU A 38 0.84 32.55 20.90
CA GLU A 38 1.40 31.30 21.43
C GLU A 38 2.88 31.40 21.86
N ASN A 39 3.34 32.59 22.25
CA ASN A 39 4.71 32.84 22.73
C ASN A 39 4.83 32.56 24.24
N TYR A 40 4.65 31.29 24.61
CA TYR A 40 4.53 30.87 26.01
C TYR A 40 5.81 31.06 26.84
N GLU A 41 6.99 31.04 26.22
CA GLU A 41 8.26 31.29 26.91
C GLU A 41 8.33 32.73 27.41
N ASP A 42 7.98 33.69 26.54
CA ASP A 42 7.95 35.10 26.89
C ASP A 42 6.79 35.44 27.83
N PHE A 43 5.65 34.75 27.72
CA PHE A 43 4.59 34.80 28.73
C PHE A 43 5.18 34.39 30.10
N GLN A 44 5.84 33.23 30.20
CA GLN A 44 6.40 32.75 31.47
C GLN A 44 7.41 33.73 32.07
N LYS A 45 8.28 34.33 31.26
CA LYS A 45 9.22 35.38 31.70
C LYS A 45 8.47 36.59 32.26
N LYS A 46 7.41 37.04 31.58
CA LYS A 46 6.60 38.19 32.02
C LYS A 46 5.81 37.90 33.30
N LEU A 47 5.37 36.66 33.53
CA LEU A 47 4.81 36.25 34.82
C LEU A 47 5.80 36.46 35.97
N GLY A 48 7.07 36.09 35.78
CA GLY A 48 8.12 36.35 36.78
C GLY A 48 8.37 37.84 37.03
N ILE A 49 8.26 38.66 35.98
CA ILE A 49 8.32 40.13 36.11
C ILE A 49 7.15 40.64 36.95
N ILE A 50 5.90 40.25 36.64
CA ILE A 50 4.74 40.69 37.43
C ILE A 50 4.88 40.26 38.88
N GLN A 51 5.27 39.01 39.13
CA GLN A 51 5.48 38.50 40.48
C GLN A 51 6.44 39.38 41.27
N SER A 52 7.52 39.83 40.64
CA SER A 52 8.51 40.73 41.25
C SER A 52 7.93 42.13 41.53
N LEU A 53 6.98 42.59 40.73
CA LEU A 53 6.33 43.89 40.86
C LEU A 53 5.19 43.90 41.90
N ILE A 54 4.76 42.75 42.44
CA ILE A 54 3.74 42.67 43.49
C ILE A 54 4.12 43.54 44.71
N CYS A 55 5.40 43.64 45.05
CA CYS A 55 5.86 44.50 46.15
C CYS A 55 5.52 45.98 45.96
N LEU A 56 5.27 46.43 44.72
CA LEU A 56 4.88 47.80 44.43
C LEU A 56 3.41 48.07 44.77
N ASP A 57 2.56 47.06 44.96
CA ASP A 57 1.16 47.24 45.35
C ASP A 57 1.05 47.96 46.72
N GLU A 58 2.02 47.74 47.62
CA GLU A 58 2.10 48.46 48.90
C GLU A 58 2.27 49.98 48.71
N PHE A 59 2.90 50.40 47.61
CA PHE A 59 3.10 51.81 47.27
C PHE A 59 1.77 52.52 46.94
N PHE A 60 0.71 51.76 46.66
CA PHE A 60 -0.62 52.22 46.27
C PHE A 60 -1.69 52.03 47.35
N ILE A 61 -1.35 51.63 48.58
CA ILE A 61 -2.31 51.35 49.69
C ILE A 61 -3.38 52.44 49.89
N LYS A 62 -3.04 53.72 49.69
CA LYS A 62 -3.97 54.85 49.86
C LYS A 62 -4.86 55.14 48.63
N SER A 63 -4.77 54.33 47.59
CA SER A 63 -5.50 54.48 46.33
C SER A 63 -6.34 53.22 46.08
N PRO A 64 -7.60 53.17 46.54
CA PRO A 64 -8.44 51.97 46.50
C PRO A 64 -8.56 51.33 45.11
N GLU A 65 -8.61 52.15 44.06
CA GLU A 65 -8.71 51.70 42.66
C GLU A 65 -7.42 51.07 42.09
N ASN A 66 -6.29 51.23 42.79
CA ASN A 66 -4.97 50.78 42.35
C ASN A 66 -4.30 49.83 43.33
N TYR A 67 -4.97 49.47 44.42
CA TYR A 67 -4.48 48.51 45.39
C TYR A 67 -4.56 47.08 44.83
N ASN A 68 -3.52 46.28 45.05
CA ASN A 68 -3.39 44.88 44.58
C ASN A 68 -3.49 44.69 43.06
N LYS A 69 -3.11 45.70 42.25
CA LYS A 69 -3.20 45.60 40.78
C LYS A 69 -2.25 44.54 40.23
N PHE A 70 -0.99 44.55 40.65
CA PHE A 70 0.00 43.59 40.18
C PHE A 70 -0.30 42.19 40.70
N GLU A 71 -0.72 42.06 41.96
CA GLU A 71 -1.13 40.79 42.54
C GLU A 71 -2.32 40.17 41.78
N ASN A 72 -3.36 40.95 41.49
CA ASN A 72 -4.53 40.46 40.76
C ASN A 72 -4.17 40.05 39.32
N LEU A 73 -3.32 40.84 38.65
CA LEU A 73 -2.83 40.50 37.31
C LEU A 73 -2.02 39.20 37.35
N PHE A 74 -1.10 39.06 38.31
CA PHE A 74 -0.31 37.83 38.47
C PHE A 74 -1.20 36.62 38.68
N ARG A 75 -2.17 36.67 39.60
CA ARG A 75 -3.08 35.56 39.89
C ARG A 75 -3.89 35.16 38.66
N LYS A 76 -4.46 36.13 37.93
CA LYS A 76 -5.20 35.88 36.69
C LYS A 76 -4.31 35.23 35.63
N SER A 77 -3.21 35.90 35.27
CA SER A 77 -2.29 35.43 34.23
C SER A 77 -1.65 34.09 34.57
N GLN A 78 -1.37 33.82 35.85
CA GLN A 78 -0.87 32.53 36.31
C GLN A 78 -1.93 31.44 36.14
N SER A 79 -3.19 31.71 36.51
CA SER A 79 -4.29 30.76 36.30
C SER A 79 -4.47 30.43 34.82
N ASP A 80 -4.42 31.43 33.95
CA ASP A 80 -4.58 31.25 32.50
C ASP A 80 -3.39 30.48 31.91
N PHE A 81 -2.16 30.80 32.33
CA PHE A 81 -0.96 30.05 31.94
C PHE A 81 -1.02 28.57 32.33
N PHE A 82 -1.59 28.23 33.48
CA PHE A 82 -1.75 26.83 33.91
C PHE A 82 -2.82 26.05 33.12
N LYS A 83 -3.74 26.72 32.41
CA LYS A 83 -4.74 26.06 31.55
C LYS A 83 -4.19 25.71 30.16
N ILE A 84 -3.16 26.42 29.70
CA ILE A 84 -2.55 26.24 28.37
C ILE A 84 -2.16 24.78 28.09
N PRO A 85 -1.50 24.04 29.01
CA PRO A 85 -1.14 22.64 28.76
C PRO A 85 -2.35 21.74 28.46
N GLU A 86 -3.47 21.97 29.13
CA GLU A 86 -4.71 21.21 28.90
C GLU A 86 -5.32 21.54 27.54
N GLN A 87 -5.25 22.80 27.11
CA GLN A 87 -5.75 23.22 25.79
C GLN A 87 -4.90 22.63 24.67
N ILE A 88 -3.57 22.75 24.76
CA ILE A 88 -2.63 22.14 23.81
C ILE A 88 -2.85 20.63 23.76
N TYR A 89 -3.03 19.98 24.92
CA TYR A 89 -3.36 18.57 25.01
C TYR A 89 -4.61 18.19 24.20
N LYS A 90 -5.71 18.91 24.39
CA LYS A 90 -6.96 18.67 23.65
C LYS A 90 -6.79 18.81 22.15
N VAL A 91 -6.05 19.84 21.71
CA VAL A 91 -5.73 20.05 20.29
C VAL A 91 -4.90 18.90 19.73
N ILE A 92 -3.85 18.48 20.45
CA ILE A 92 -3.01 17.36 20.01
C ILE A 92 -3.82 16.06 19.96
N LEU A 93 -4.68 15.77 20.93
CA LEU A 93 -5.54 14.60 20.88
C LEU A 93 -6.49 14.60 19.68
N ASP A 94 -7.15 15.73 19.40
CA ASP A 94 -8.04 15.85 18.25
C ASP A 94 -7.27 15.66 16.94
N ALA A 95 -6.13 16.35 16.79
CA ALA A 95 -5.23 16.21 15.65
C ALA A 95 -4.70 14.76 15.51
N SER A 96 -4.46 14.07 16.63
CA SER A 96 -4.03 12.67 16.66
C SER A 96 -5.12 11.74 16.13
N SER A 97 -6.38 11.96 16.53
CA SER A 97 -7.52 11.19 16.02
C SER A 97 -7.74 11.38 14.51
N LYS A 98 -7.44 12.57 14.00
CA LYS A 98 -7.51 12.94 12.57
C LYS A 98 -6.22 12.65 11.80
N GLN A 99 -5.17 12.20 12.46
CA GLN A 99 -3.85 11.92 11.89
C GLN A 99 -3.18 13.15 11.22
N GLU A 100 -3.38 14.34 11.78
CA GLU A 100 -2.84 15.62 11.30
C GLU A 100 -1.41 15.88 11.83
N PHE A 101 -0.43 15.09 11.37
CA PHE A 101 0.93 15.10 11.92
C PHE A 101 1.66 16.45 11.86
N ASN A 102 1.36 17.31 10.87
CA ASN A 102 1.94 18.65 10.80
C ASN A 102 1.45 19.54 11.97
N LEU A 103 0.16 19.46 12.30
CA LEU A 103 -0.42 20.20 13.42
C LEU A 103 0.15 19.68 14.74
N ILE A 104 0.22 18.34 14.90
CA ILE A 104 0.85 17.71 16.07
C ILE A 104 2.29 18.21 16.26
N ASN A 105 3.11 18.21 15.20
CA ASN A 105 4.50 18.66 15.28
C ASN A 105 4.62 20.13 15.74
N SER A 106 3.74 21.02 15.22
CA SER A 106 3.72 22.43 15.60
C SER A 106 3.32 22.66 17.06
N LYS A 107 2.44 21.81 17.61
CA LYS A 107 1.96 21.94 18.99
C LYS A 107 2.89 21.25 20.00
N LEU A 108 3.64 20.24 19.58
CA LEU A 108 4.65 19.58 20.42
C LEU A 108 5.81 20.52 20.80
N SER A 109 6.26 21.43 19.92
CA SER A 109 7.27 22.42 20.30
C SER A 109 6.79 23.33 21.45
N SER A 110 5.51 23.66 21.46
CA SER A 110 4.92 24.52 22.48
C SER A 110 4.73 23.82 23.83
N ILE A 111 4.66 22.48 23.85
CA ILE A 111 4.43 21.73 25.10
C ILE A 111 5.70 21.43 25.89
N GLU A 112 6.88 21.50 25.26
CA GLU A 112 8.17 21.27 25.95
C GLU A 112 8.39 22.24 27.12
N ILE A 113 7.90 23.47 27.00
CA ILE A 113 7.92 24.51 28.05
C ILE A 113 7.21 24.00 29.32
N PHE A 114 6.25 23.09 29.17
CA PHE A 114 5.44 22.52 30.25
C PHE A 114 5.91 21.11 30.66
N SER A 115 7.20 20.79 30.51
CA SER A 115 7.84 19.47 30.74
C SER A 115 7.39 18.66 31.97
N LYS A 116 6.88 19.28 33.03
CA LYS A 116 6.39 18.60 34.26
C LYS A 116 4.89 18.28 34.24
N SER A 117 4.18 18.57 33.16
CA SER A 117 2.74 18.40 33.05
C SER A 117 2.35 16.93 32.83
N LYS A 118 1.33 16.44 33.56
CA LYS A 118 0.75 15.11 33.37
C LYS A 118 0.23 14.86 31.94
N PHE A 119 -0.09 15.93 31.21
CA PHE A 119 -0.61 15.86 29.85
C PHE A 119 0.44 15.38 28.84
N ILE A 120 1.73 15.60 29.11
CA ILE A 120 2.83 15.15 28.24
C ILE A 120 2.84 13.63 28.13
N SER A 121 2.76 12.93 29.26
CA SER A 121 2.73 11.47 29.28
C SER A 121 1.53 10.91 28.50
N ALA A 122 0.37 11.54 28.61
CA ALA A 122 -0.83 11.13 27.90
C ALA A 122 -0.72 11.34 26.38
N ILE A 123 -0.13 12.46 25.93
CA ILE A 123 0.15 12.70 24.50
C ILE A 123 1.11 11.65 23.97
N LYS A 124 2.16 11.35 24.74
CA LYS A 124 3.17 10.39 24.34
C LYS A 124 2.53 9.04 24.08
N ILE A 125 1.77 8.52 25.04
CA ILE A 125 1.05 7.25 24.91
C ILE A 125 0.09 7.26 23.70
N SER A 126 -0.68 8.33 23.51
CA SER A 126 -1.61 8.42 22.37
C SER A 126 -0.89 8.40 21.03
N LEU A 127 0.20 9.17 20.91
CA LEU A 127 0.99 9.27 19.69
C LEU A 127 1.66 7.93 19.37
N GLU A 128 2.24 7.28 20.39
CA GLU A 128 2.85 5.96 20.26
C GLU A 128 1.86 4.89 19.80
N ASN A 129 0.64 4.88 20.35
CA ASN A 129 -0.41 3.96 19.93
C ASN A 129 -0.81 4.16 18.47
N ILE A 130 -0.97 5.41 18.03
CA ILE A 130 -1.32 5.72 16.63
C ILE A 130 -0.20 5.32 15.69
N LEU A 131 1.05 5.63 16.03
CA LEU A 131 2.20 5.27 15.20
C LEU A 131 2.35 3.75 15.10
N GLN A 132 2.19 3.02 16.20
CA GLN A 132 2.18 1.56 16.20
C GLN A 132 1.05 0.99 15.34
N SER A 133 -0.15 1.57 15.40
CA SER A 133 -1.27 1.18 14.53
C SER A 133 -0.92 1.39 13.06
N ILE A 134 -0.39 2.57 12.71
CA ILE A 134 0.00 2.88 11.33
C ILE A 134 1.08 1.90 10.84
N ILE A 135 2.12 1.64 11.64
CA ILE A 135 3.16 0.65 11.30
C ILE A 135 2.52 -0.71 11.04
N LYS A 136 1.68 -1.19 11.96
CA LYS A 136 1.04 -2.51 11.88
C LYS A 136 0.14 -2.61 10.65
N ASP A 137 -0.71 -1.61 10.42
CA ASP A 137 -1.66 -1.59 9.29
C ASP A 137 -0.91 -1.54 7.97
N THR A 138 0.17 -0.75 7.87
CA THR A 138 1.01 -0.70 6.67
C THR A 138 1.62 -2.07 6.35
N LYS A 139 2.14 -2.78 7.36
CA LYS A 139 2.64 -4.16 7.19
C LYS A 139 1.53 -5.13 6.80
N ASN A 140 0.33 -4.98 7.35
CA ASN A 140 -0.81 -5.83 7.00
C ASN A 140 -1.24 -5.63 5.55
N TYR A 141 -1.36 -4.38 5.08
CA TYR A 141 -1.68 -4.09 3.69
C TYR A 141 -0.60 -4.60 2.73
N ALA A 142 0.68 -4.47 3.09
CA ALA A 142 1.77 -5.06 2.29
C ALA A 142 1.70 -6.60 2.23
N ASN A 143 1.31 -7.25 3.32
CA ASN A 143 1.17 -8.71 3.37
C ASN A 143 -0.08 -9.23 2.65
N SER A 144 -1.11 -8.39 2.49
CA SER A 144 -2.37 -8.78 1.87
C SER A 144 -2.34 -8.74 0.34
N PHE A 145 -1.25 -8.29 -0.30
CA PHE A 145 -1.10 -8.46 -1.74
C PHE A 145 -0.98 -9.96 -2.08
N ASN A 146 -2.01 -10.48 -2.76
CA ASN A 146 -2.08 -11.88 -3.19
C ASN A 146 -2.94 -12.00 -4.46
N GLU A 147 -2.62 -12.98 -5.31
CA GLU A 147 -3.34 -13.29 -6.56
C GLU A 147 -4.79 -13.72 -6.32
N ASN A 148 -5.06 -14.35 -5.17
CA ASN A 148 -6.37 -14.91 -4.84
C ASN A 148 -7.37 -13.87 -4.29
N ILE A 149 -6.94 -12.63 -4.07
CA ILE A 149 -7.80 -11.56 -3.59
C ILE A 149 -8.36 -10.82 -4.80
N ARG A 150 -9.68 -10.59 -4.82
CA ARG A 150 -10.36 -9.86 -5.90
C ARG A 150 -9.60 -8.55 -6.19
N HIS A 151 -9.37 -8.24 -7.47
CA HIS A 151 -8.64 -7.04 -7.92
C HIS A 151 -9.07 -5.76 -7.18
N GLU A 152 -10.36 -5.59 -6.85
CA GLU A 152 -10.87 -4.42 -6.11
C GLU A 152 -10.33 -4.32 -4.67
N GLN A 153 -10.23 -5.45 -3.97
CA GLN A 153 -9.72 -5.47 -2.60
C GLN A 153 -8.21 -5.26 -2.55
N ASN A 154 -7.48 -5.73 -3.57
CA ASN A 154 -6.05 -5.41 -3.72
C ASN A 154 -5.83 -3.92 -4.03
N LYS A 155 -6.67 -3.31 -4.88
CA LYS A 155 -6.63 -1.86 -5.14
C LYS A 155 -6.87 -1.04 -3.88
N GLU A 156 -7.87 -1.42 -3.08
CA GLU A 156 -8.15 -0.73 -1.82
C GLU A 156 -7.00 -0.88 -0.81
N ASN A 157 -6.46 -2.09 -0.66
CA ASN A 157 -5.29 -2.32 0.19
C ASN A 157 -4.08 -1.51 -0.27
N LEU A 158 -3.86 -1.40 -1.58
CA LEU A 158 -2.77 -0.60 -2.13
C LEU A 158 -2.96 0.89 -1.87
N ARG A 159 -4.17 1.41 -2.07
CA ARG A 159 -4.48 2.80 -1.74
C ARG A 159 -4.18 3.10 -0.27
N LYS A 160 -4.68 2.25 0.65
CA LYS A 160 -4.43 2.42 2.10
C LYS A 160 -2.96 2.30 2.46
N TYR A 161 -2.25 1.41 1.78
CA TYR A 161 -0.81 1.27 1.90
C TYR A 161 -0.09 2.57 1.51
N ILE A 162 -0.41 3.14 0.35
CA ILE A 162 0.16 4.40 -0.15
C ILE A 162 -0.12 5.55 0.82
N GLU A 163 -1.38 5.70 1.25
CA GLU A 163 -1.78 6.74 2.21
C GLU A 163 -0.99 6.63 3.52
N ASN A 164 -0.76 5.42 4.02
CA ASN A 164 0.06 5.23 5.22
C ASN A 164 1.55 5.50 4.97
N HIS A 165 2.06 5.09 3.81
CA HIS A 165 3.45 5.33 3.42
C HIS A 165 3.75 6.84 3.41
N GLU A 166 2.88 7.65 2.80
CA GLU A 166 3.00 9.11 2.80
C GLU A 166 2.95 9.71 4.22
N LYS A 167 2.02 9.24 5.06
CA LYS A 167 1.95 9.67 6.47
C LYS A 167 3.25 9.39 7.22
N ILE A 168 3.82 8.20 7.04
CA ILE A 168 5.09 7.81 7.67
C ILE A 168 6.23 8.69 7.16
N GLN A 169 6.28 9.00 5.86
CA GLN A 169 7.27 9.94 5.32
C GLN A 169 7.14 11.35 5.91
N ILE A 170 5.92 11.83 6.13
CA ILE A 170 5.68 13.10 6.82
C ILE A 170 6.24 13.00 8.24
N ILE A 171 5.86 11.98 9.01
CA ILE A 171 6.32 11.76 10.39
C ILE A 171 7.85 11.73 10.49
N LEU A 172 8.53 11.03 9.58
CA LEU A 172 9.99 10.92 9.58
C LEU A 172 10.70 12.25 9.30
N LYS A 173 10.00 13.26 8.76
CA LYS A 173 10.51 14.62 8.57
C LYS A 173 10.24 15.54 9.77
N GLN A 174 9.42 15.11 10.74
CA GLN A 174 8.99 15.93 11.88
C GLN A 174 9.88 15.68 13.11
N THR A 175 10.87 16.54 13.33
CA THR A 175 11.84 16.40 14.41
C THR A 175 11.22 16.36 15.81
N ASN A 176 10.19 17.19 16.08
CA ASN A 176 9.57 17.23 17.41
C ASN A 176 8.84 15.91 17.70
N ILE A 177 8.15 15.34 16.70
CA ILE A 177 7.50 14.03 16.83
C ILE A 177 8.55 12.95 17.11
N LEU A 178 9.64 12.90 16.34
CA LEU A 178 10.68 11.88 16.50
C LEU A 178 11.43 11.97 17.84
N ASN A 179 11.57 13.17 18.40
CA ASN A 179 12.17 13.39 19.71
C ASN A 179 11.22 13.02 20.86
N PHE A 180 9.91 13.10 20.62
CA PHE A 180 8.89 12.89 21.64
C PHE A 180 8.55 11.41 21.89
N ILE A 181 8.76 10.55 20.88
CA ILE A 181 8.42 9.13 20.92
C ILE A 181 9.55 8.26 21.46
N ASP A 182 9.22 7.07 21.94
CA ASP A 182 10.22 6.08 22.35
C ASP A 182 11.15 5.64 21.21
N LYS A 183 12.42 5.38 21.60
CA LYS A 183 13.49 4.94 20.69
C LYS A 183 13.11 3.71 19.86
N ASN A 184 12.38 2.76 20.45
CA ASN A 184 11.98 1.53 19.75
C ASN A 184 10.99 1.80 18.61
N ILE A 185 10.04 2.72 18.81
CA ILE A 185 9.07 3.10 17.78
C ILE A 185 9.77 3.88 16.67
N ARG A 186 10.68 4.78 17.04
CA ARG A 186 11.51 5.51 16.08
C ARG A 186 12.30 4.56 15.18
N ILE A 187 13.02 3.59 15.76
CA ILE A 187 13.75 2.56 14.99
C ILE A 187 12.78 1.78 14.07
N SER A 188 11.59 1.45 14.57
CA SER A 188 10.57 0.75 13.78
C SER A 188 10.09 1.56 12.59
N LEU A 189 9.89 2.88 12.73
CA LEU A 189 9.52 3.78 11.63
C LEU A 189 10.66 3.93 10.61
N GLU A 190 11.89 4.13 11.08
CA GLU A 190 13.07 4.32 10.22
C GLU A 190 13.36 3.07 9.38
N ASN A 191 13.15 1.87 9.93
CA ASN A 191 13.37 0.60 9.23
C ASN A 191 12.17 0.12 8.41
N LEU A 192 10.99 0.72 8.58
CA LEU A 192 9.73 0.20 8.06
C LEU A 192 9.74 0.00 6.54
N PHE A 193 10.28 0.96 5.79
CA PHE A 193 10.27 0.89 4.32
C PHE A 193 11.14 -0.25 3.80
N GLY A 194 12.28 -0.52 4.43
CA GLY A 194 13.13 -1.66 4.07
C GLY A 194 12.50 -3.01 4.45
N GLU A 195 11.71 -3.06 5.54
CA GLU A 195 10.93 -4.26 5.87
C GLU A 195 9.80 -4.50 4.87
N ILE A 196 9.09 -3.45 4.48
CA ILE A 196 8.01 -3.53 3.47
C ILE A 196 8.57 -3.94 2.12
N GLU A 197 9.69 -3.36 1.68
CA GLU A 197 10.35 -3.74 0.44
C GLU A 197 10.62 -5.25 0.40
N LYS A 198 11.17 -5.81 1.49
CA LYS A 198 11.39 -7.26 1.63
C LYS A 198 10.10 -8.08 1.57
N ILE A 199 9.01 -7.59 2.17
CA ILE A 199 7.70 -8.25 2.12
C ILE A 199 7.18 -8.26 0.67
N LEU A 200 7.16 -7.10 0.02
CA LEU A 200 6.70 -6.94 -1.36
C LEU A 200 7.52 -7.78 -2.34
N MET A 201 8.84 -7.80 -2.19
CA MET A 201 9.72 -8.67 -2.99
C MET A 201 9.35 -10.15 -2.87
N LYS A 202 9.12 -10.64 -1.65
CA LYS A 202 8.69 -12.03 -1.44
C LYS A 202 7.35 -12.33 -2.11
N LYS A 203 6.42 -11.38 -2.08
CA LYS A 203 5.12 -11.52 -2.74
C LYS A 203 5.25 -11.55 -4.25
N ILE A 204 6.07 -10.66 -4.83
CA ILE A 204 6.33 -10.65 -6.26
C ILE A 204 7.01 -11.95 -6.70
N LEU A 205 7.97 -12.47 -5.93
CA LEU A 205 8.61 -13.76 -6.22
C LEU A 205 7.60 -14.91 -6.21
N TYR A 206 6.70 -14.95 -5.23
CA TYR A 206 5.62 -15.94 -5.18
C TYR A 206 4.69 -15.85 -6.40
N ILE A 207 4.37 -14.63 -6.84
CA ILE A 207 3.57 -14.40 -8.05
C ILE A 207 4.29 -14.96 -9.29
N LEU A 208 5.59 -14.69 -9.43
CA LEU A 208 6.40 -15.21 -10.53
C LEU A 208 6.46 -16.75 -10.53
N GLU A 209 6.58 -17.38 -9.36
CA GLU A 209 6.53 -18.84 -9.22
C GLU A 209 5.16 -19.41 -9.58
N SER A 210 4.07 -18.71 -9.22
CA SER A 210 2.70 -19.07 -9.62
C SER A 210 2.55 -19.07 -11.16
N ILE A 211 3.06 -18.02 -11.82
CA ILE A 211 3.09 -17.95 -13.28
C ILE A 211 3.85 -19.16 -13.87
N GLU A 212 5.04 -19.48 -13.37
CA GLU A 212 5.82 -20.65 -13.80
C GLU A 212 5.05 -21.98 -13.66
N ASN A 213 4.30 -22.14 -12.57
CA ASN A 213 3.47 -23.32 -12.36
C ASN A 213 2.34 -23.40 -13.39
N PHE A 214 1.71 -22.27 -13.75
CA PHE A 214 0.68 -22.24 -14.79
C PHE A 214 1.24 -22.57 -16.19
N PHE A 215 2.50 -22.21 -16.49
CA PHE A 215 3.18 -22.66 -17.72
C PHE A 215 3.23 -24.20 -17.81
N ASN A 216 3.55 -24.88 -16.70
CA ASN A 216 3.61 -26.35 -16.66
C ASN A 216 2.23 -27.00 -16.86
N GLN A 217 1.17 -26.30 -16.48
CA GLN A 217 -0.22 -26.75 -16.60
C GLN A 217 -0.88 -26.33 -17.93
N ASN A 218 -0.18 -25.64 -18.82
CA ASN A 218 -0.71 -25.06 -20.05
C ASN A 218 -1.91 -24.11 -19.82
N ASN A 219 -1.98 -23.45 -18.66
CA ASN A 219 -3.10 -22.60 -18.29
C ASN A 219 -2.88 -21.15 -18.75
N TYR A 220 -3.03 -20.94 -20.06
CA TYR A 220 -2.66 -19.68 -20.73
C TYR A 220 -3.45 -18.48 -20.22
N LEU A 221 -4.74 -18.66 -19.89
CA LEU A 221 -5.58 -17.57 -19.38
C LEU A 221 -5.02 -17.03 -18.05
N PHE A 222 -4.65 -17.92 -17.14
CA PHE A 222 -4.14 -17.51 -15.82
C PHE A 222 -2.75 -16.92 -15.94
N ILE A 223 -1.88 -17.43 -16.83
CA ILE A 223 -0.58 -16.82 -17.11
C ILE A 223 -0.73 -15.34 -17.47
N GLU A 224 -1.61 -15.02 -18.43
CA GLU A 224 -1.81 -13.64 -18.86
C GLU A 224 -2.39 -12.76 -17.74
N LYS A 225 -3.48 -13.21 -17.10
CA LYS A 225 -4.14 -12.44 -16.03
C LYS A 225 -3.19 -12.14 -14.86
N THR A 226 -2.41 -13.14 -14.47
CA THR A 226 -1.44 -12.97 -13.38
C THR A 226 -0.29 -12.06 -13.79
N MET A 227 0.18 -12.14 -15.04
CA MET A 227 1.21 -11.23 -15.57
C MET A 227 0.72 -9.78 -15.70
N GLU A 228 -0.53 -9.57 -16.10
CA GLU A 228 -1.17 -8.25 -16.12
C GLU A 228 -1.29 -7.68 -14.69
N TYR A 229 -1.80 -8.48 -13.75
CA TYR A 229 -1.86 -8.11 -12.34
C TYR A 229 -0.49 -7.69 -11.80
N LEU A 230 0.54 -8.50 -12.06
CA LEU A 230 1.90 -8.18 -11.64
C LEU A 230 2.40 -6.87 -12.27
N THR A 231 2.08 -6.64 -13.54
CA THR A 231 2.49 -5.42 -14.25
C THR A 231 1.83 -4.17 -13.67
N ASP A 232 0.53 -4.24 -13.37
CA ASP A 232 -0.20 -3.14 -12.74
C ASP A 232 0.33 -2.86 -11.33
N LEU A 233 0.52 -3.90 -10.51
CA LEU A 233 1.09 -3.77 -9.16
C LEU A 233 2.48 -3.11 -9.18
N LEU A 234 3.36 -3.54 -10.09
CA LEU A 234 4.70 -2.96 -10.24
C LEU A 234 4.64 -1.50 -10.69
N LYS A 235 3.71 -1.16 -11.59
CA LYS A 235 3.53 0.23 -12.05
C LYS A 235 3.11 1.15 -10.90
N GLU A 236 2.17 0.70 -10.07
CA GLU A 236 1.69 1.48 -8.93
C GLU A 236 2.73 1.60 -7.79
N LEU A 237 3.63 0.62 -7.66
CA LEU A 237 4.72 0.64 -6.68
C LEU A 237 6.01 1.35 -7.14
N ASN A 238 6.14 1.66 -8.44
CA ASN A 238 7.38 2.15 -9.05
C ASN A 238 7.88 3.49 -8.48
N ASP A 239 6.96 4.32 -7.99
CA ASP A 239 7.30 5.60 -7.36
C ASP A 239 7.90 5.43 -5.96
N TYR A 240 7.72 4.26 -5.35
CA TYR A 240 8.13 3.95 -3.98
C TYR A 240 9.29 2.96 -3.91
N TYR A 241 9.34 1.98 -4.82
CA TYR A 241 10.34 0.90 -4.82
C TYR A 241 10.80 0.56 -6.24
N LYS A 242 12.09 0.28 -6.38
CA LYS A 242 12.69 -0.11 -7.67
C LYS A 242 12.84 -1.63 -7.86
N PHE A 243 12.77 -2.41 -6.78
CA PHE A 243 12.87 -3.87 -6.80
C PHE A 243 14.03 -4.44 -7.66
N GLU A 244 15.20 -3.79 -7.61
CA GLU A 244 16.31 -4.05 -8.55
C GLU A 244 16.73 -5.52 -8.59
N SER A 245 16.77 -6.19 -7.43
CA SER A 245 17.20 -7.58 -7.31
C SER A 245 16.28 -8.63 -7.98
N ILE A 246 15.04 -8.27 -8.30
CA ILE A 246 14.06 -9.18 -8.94
C ILE A 246 13.66 -8.71 -10.33
N GLN A 247 14.19 -7.57 -10.79
CA GLN A 247 13.85 -6.97 -12.06
C GLN A 247 14.18 -7.90 -13.24
N ASP A 248 15.32 -8.59 -13.18
CA ASP A 248 15.71 -9.55 -14.21
C ASP A 248 14.71 -10.71 -14.31
N LYS A 249 14.26 -11.27 -13.18
CA LYS A 249 13.27 -12.35 -13.16
C LYS A 249 11.93 -11.89 -13.73
N ILE A 250 11.50 -10.66 -13.41
CA ILE A 250 10.28 -10.05 -13.97
C ILE A 250 10.41 -9.89 -15.49
N ASN A 251 11.54 -9.38 -15.99
CA ASN A 251 11.78 -9.16 -17.41
C ASN A 251 11.85 -10.49 -18.18
N GLN A 252 12.51 -11.49 -17.62
CA GLN A 252 12.55 -12.86 -18.16
C GLN A 252 11.13 -13.43 -18.26
N MET A 253 10.31 -13.27 -17.21
CA MET A 253 8.92 -13.75 -17.22
C MET A 253 8.09 -13.05 -18.30
N LYS A 254 8.17 -11.72 -18.38
CA LYS A 254 7.50 -10.93 -19.45
C LYS A 254 7.88 -11.42 -20.84
N THR A 255 9.17 -11.66 -21.05
CA THR A 255 9.70 -12.16 -22.32
C THR A 255 9.13 -13.55 -22.62
N ARG A 256 9.14 -14.47 -21.66
CA ARG A 256 8.59 -15.82 -21.82
C ARG A 256 7.09 -15.80 -22.11
N VAL A 257 6.29 -15.00 -21.39
CA VAL A 257 4.84 -14.83 -21.66
C VAL A 257 4.59 -14.24 -23.05
N SER A 258 5.46 -13.34 -23.53
CA SER A 258 5.37 -12.80 -24.89
C SER A 258 5.73 -13.85 -25.96
N GLN A 259 6.62 -14.80 -25.64
CA GLN A 259 7.06 -15.88 -26.52
C GLN A 259 6.17 -17.12 -26.46
N LEU A 260 5.28 -17.20 -25.46
CA LEU A 260 4.35 -18.32 -25.26
C LEU A 260 3.60 -18.76 -26.54
N PRO A 261 3.10 -17.87 -27.42
CA PRO A 261 2.50 -18.27 -28.69
C PRO A 261 3.43 -19.14 -29.57
N ASN A 262 4.71 -18.79 -29.64
CA ASN A 262 5.71 -19.53 -30.42
C ASN A 262 6.11 -20.83 -29.71
N GLU A 263 6.25 -20.79 -28.39
CA GLU A 263 6.55 -21.99 -27.58
C GLU A 263 5.45 -23.04 -27.75
N ILE A 264 4.17 -22.65 -27.77
CA ILE A 264 3.04 -23.57 -28.00
C ILE A 264 3.15 -24.25 -29.37
N LEU A 265 3.44 -23.48 -30.43
CA LEU A 265 3.54 -24.02 -31.80
C LEU A 265 4.73 -24.97 -32.01
N GLN A 266 5.79 -24.82 -31.21
CA GLN A 266 6.99 -25.66 -31.24
C GLN A 266 6.84 -26.89 -30.33
N LYS A 267 6.26 -26.71 -29.15
CA LYS A 267 6.06 -27.76 -28.14
C LYS A 267 5.14 -28.85 -28.66
N TYR A 268 4.10 -28.47 -29.41
CA TYR A 268 3.12 -29.40 -29.94
C TYR A 268 3.30 -29.58 -31.45
N ASP A 269 4.00 -30.66 -31.84
CA ASP A 269 4.16 -31.03 -33.25
C ASP A 269 2.93 -31.77 -33.80
N PHE A 270 2.11 -32.38 -32.91
CA PHE A 270 0.93 -33.17 -33.23
C PHE A 270 1.17 -34.27 -34.29
N ILE A 271 2.42 -34.74 -34.42
CA ILE A 271 2.80 -35.67 -35.50
C ILE A 271 2.44 -37.11 -35.15
N ASP A 272 2.53 -37.48 -33.88
CA ASP A 272 2.34 -38.86 -33.43
C ASP A 272 0.95 -39.04 -32.78
N LEU A 273 0.04 -39.70 -33.49
CA LEU A 273 -1.31 -39.99 -33.01
C LEU A 273 -1.32 -40.84 -31.74
N ASN A 274 -0.29 -41.68 -31.50
CA ASN A 274 -0.23 -42.51 -30.29
C ASN A 274 -0.02 -41.68 -29.02
N LYS A 275 0.49 -40.45 -29.15
CA LYS A 275 0.73 -39.55 -28.01
C LYS A 275 -0.51 -38.77 -27.58
N TYR A 276 -1.58 -38.77 -28.39
CA TYR A 276 -2.76 -37.95 -28.12
C TYR A 276 -3.48 -38.32 -26.81
N ILE A 277 -3.31 -39.56 -26.34
CA ILE A 277 -3.83 -39.99 -25.03
C ILE A 277 -3.17 -39.28 -23.85
N ASN A 278 -1.88 -38.97 -23.96
CA ASN A 278 -1.09 -38.33 -22.91
C ASN A 278 -1.01 -36.80 -23.11
N ASP A 279 -0.99 -36.37 -24.37
CA ASP A 279 -0.88 -34.97 -24.79
C ASP A 279 -2.08 -34.62 -25.68
N SER A 280 -3.28 -34.61 -25.07
CA SER A 280 -4.56 -34.36 -25.75
C SER A 280 -4.55 -33.01 -26.48
N PRO A 281 -4.66 -33.02 -27.84
CA PRO A 281 -4.78 -31.77 -28.59
C PRO A 281 -6.05 -30.99 -28.26
N LYS A 282 -7.11 -31.67 -27.82
CA LYS A 282 -8.35 -31.05 -27.36
C LYS A 282 -8.09 -30.10 -26.19
N ASP A 283 -7.33 -30.52 -25.19
CA ASP A 283 -7.09 -29.74 -23.98
C ASP A 283 -6.31 -28.44 -24.30
N VAL A 284 -5.30 -28.55 -25.16
CA VAL A 284 -4.54 -27.38 -25.64
C VAL A 284 -5.46 -26.41 -26.40
N CYS A 285 -6.31 -26.94 -27.28
CA CYS A 285 -7.27 -26.16 -28.05
C CYS A 285 -8.30 -25.45 -27.15
N GLU A 286 -8.80 -26.12 -26.10
CA GLU A 286 -9.71 -25.55 -25.13
C GLU A 286 -9.06 -24.40 -24.35
N GLN A 287 -7.81 -24.55 -23.89
CA GLN A 287 -7.08 -23.48 -23.20
C GLN A 287 -6.82 -22.27 -24.10
N LEU A 288 -6.46 -22.49 -25.38
CA LEU A 288 -6.29 -21.42 -26.36
C LEU A 288 -7.60 -20.69 -26.65
N LYS A 289 -8.72 -21.42 -26.77
CA LYS A 289 -10.06 -20.87 -26.97
C LYS A 289 -10.53 -20.08 -25.73
N LEU A 290 -10.23 -20.59 -24.54
CA LEU A 290 -10.52 -19.91 -23.28
C LEU A 290 -9.73 -18.59 -23.15
N ALA A 291 -8.42 -18.61 -23.43
CA ALA A 291 -7.62 -17.38 -23.40
C ALA A 291 -8.07 -16.36 -24.45
N SER A 292 -8.34 -16.80 -25.69
CA SER A 292 -8.79 -15.91 -26.75
C SER A 292 -10.16 -15.27 -26.48
N SER A 293 -11.12 -16.02 -25.96
CA SER A 293 -12.44 -15.49 -25.56
C SER A 293 -12.41 -14.51 -24.40
N ASN A 294 -11.30 -14.47 -23.64
CA ASN A 294 -11.07 -13.53 -22.53
C ASN A 294 -10.24 -12.30 -22.95
N GLY A 295 -10.09 -12.02 -24.25
CA GLY A 295 -9.49 -10.78 -24.75
C GLY A 295 -8.04 -10.90 -25.24
N TYR A 296 -7.41 -12.06 -25.10
CA TYR A 296 -6.02 -12.28 -25.53
C TYR A 296 -5.94 -12.76 -26.99
N SER A 297 -6.07 -11.82 -27.93
CA SER A 297 -6.19 -12.09 -29.38
C SER A 297 -5.02 -12.88 -30.00
N LYS A 298 -3.81 -12.81 -29.42
CA LYS A 298 -2.65 -13.60 -29.86
C LYS A 298 -2.95 -15.11 -29.86
N TYR A 299 -3.76 -15.59 -28.92
CA TYR A 299 -4.14 -17.01 -28.87
C TYR A 299 -5.16 -17.41 -29.93
N THR A 300 -5.93 -16.48 -30.50
CA THR A 300 -6.84 -16.77 -31.62
C THR A 300 -6.08 -17.23 -32.86
N GLN A 301 -4.94 -16.59 -33.14
CA GLN A 301 -4.10 -16.96 -34.28
C GLN A 301 -3.46 -18.32 -34.08
N ILE A 302 -2.93 -18.58 -32.88
CA ILE A 302 -2.32 -19.87 -32.52
C ILE A 302 -3.36 -20.99 -32.57
N TYR A 303 -4.54 -20.76 -32.02
CA TYR A 303 -5.66 -21.71 -32.08
C TYR A 303 -5.95 -22.14 -33.52
N ARG A 304 -6.09 -21.19 -34.45
CA ARG A 304 -6.35 -21.49 -35.87
C ARG A 304 -5.23 -22.33 -36.50
N GLN A 305 -3.97 -21.97 -36.24
CA GLN A 305 -2.83 -22.71 -36.78
C GLN A 305 -2.74 -24.14 -36.22
N VAL A 306 -3.03 -24.32 -34.92
CA VAL A 306 -3.09 -25.64 -34.28
C VAL A 306 -4.20 -26.49 -34.89
N ILE A 307 -5.41 -25.93 -35.04
CA ILE A 307 -6.55 -26.61 -35.68
C ILE A 307 -6.22 -27.03 -37.13
N GLU A 308 -5.59 -26.15 -37.92
CA GLU A 308 -5.18 -26.48 -39.29
C GLU A 308 -4.11 -27.57 -39.35
N LYS A 309 -3.10 -27.53 -38.46
CA LYS A 309 -2.09 -28.58 -38.34
C LYS A 309 -2.73 -29.93 -38.02
N LEU A 310 -3.60 -29.96 -37.00
CA LEU A 310 -4.33 -31.16 -36.60
C LEU A 310 -5.20 -31.69 -37.73
N ARG A 311 -5.95 -30.82 -38.42
CA ARG A 311 -6.77 -31.20 -39.57
C ARG A 311 -5.94 -31.85 -40.65
N LYS A 312 -4.86 -31.19 -41.11
CA LYS A 312 -4.01 -31.71 -42.20
C LYS A 312 -3.39 -33.07 -41.82
N LYS A 313 -2.84 -33.16 -40.61
CA LYS A 313 -2.20 -34.39 -40.15
C LYS A 313 -3.21 -35.53 -40.02
N PHE A 314 -4.35 -35.28 -39.37
CA PHE A 314 -5.37 -36.30 -39.19
C PHE A 314 -6.00 -36.76 -40.51
N SER A 315 -6.26 -35.83 -41.45
CA SER A 315 -6.68 -36.20 -42.82
C SER A 315 -5.66 -37.11 -43.51
N SER A 316 -4.36 -36.76 -43.44
CA SER A 316 -3.32 -37.57 -44.08
C SER A 316 -3.20 -38.98 -43.49
N GLU A 317 -3.40 -39.13 -42.17
CA GLU A 317 -3.38 -40.43 -41.50
C GLU A 317 -4.63 -41.26 -41.84
N ILE A 318 -5.81 -40.63 -41.96
CA ILE A 318 -7.02 -41.29 -42.45
C ILE A 318 -6.80 -41.83 -43.87
N ASP A 319 -6.31 -40.98 -44.79
CA ASP A 319 -6.09 -41.37 -46.18
C ASP A 319 -5.06 -42.50 -46.29
N TYR A 320 -3.99 -42.41 -45.51
CA TYR A 320 -2.98 -43.46 -45.45
C TYR A 320 -3.55 -44.76 -44.87
N GLY A 321 -4.30 -44.70 -43.77
CA GLY A 321 -4.93 -45.86 -43.14
C GLY A 321 -5.98 -46.55 -44.02
N LYS A 322 -6.79 -45.78 -44.76
CA LYS A 322 -7.78 -46.32 -45.70
C LYS A 322 -7.11 -47.07 -46.86
N ASN A 323 -6.00 -46.53 -47.38
CA ASN A 323 -5.30 -47.07 -48.56
C ASN A 323 -4.17 -48.06 -48.23
N ASP A 324 -3.83 -48.26 -46.95
CA ASP A 324 -2.78 -49.18 -46.55
C ASP A 324 -3.19 -50.64 -46.80
N THR A 325 -2.35 -51.40 -47.49
CA THR A 325 -2.52 -52.84 -47.74
C THR A 325 -1.59 -53.70 -46.88
N SER A 326 -0.86 -53.10 -45.93
CA SER A 326 0.06 -53.82 -45.04
C SER A 326 -0.66 -54.68 -44.01
N SER A 327 0.05 -55.68 -43.47
CA SER A 327 -0.45 -56.53 -42.37
C SER A 327 -0.79 -55.76 -41.09
N ASN A 328 -0.25 -54.54 -40.92
CA ASN A 328 -0.46 -53.69 -39.75
C ASN A 328 -1.65 -52.72 -39.88
N ARG A 329 -2.42 -52.82 -40.98
CA ARG A 329 -3.55 -51.93 -41.27
C ARG A 329 -4.56 -51.84 -40.12
N SER A 330 -4.95 -52.97 -39.53
CA SER A 330 -5.92 -53.01 -38.42
C SER A 330 -5.46 -52.20 -37.20
N MET A 331 -4.17 -52.33 -36.85
CA MET A 331 -3.57 -51.58 -35.74
C MET A 331 -3.56 -50.07 -36.04
N LYS A 332 -3.16 -49.66 -37.25
CA LYS A 332 -3.19 -48.25 -37.65
C LYS A 332 -4.59 -47.65 -37.65
N LEU A 333 -5.59 -48.37 -38.17
CA LEU A 333 -6.99 -47.93 -38.15
C LEU A 333 -7.51 -47.79 -36.71
N THR A 334 -7.10 -48.69 -35.82
CA THR A 334 -7.42 -48.61 -34.39
C THR A 334 -6.79 -47.37 -33.75
N THR A 335 -5.51 -47.10 -34.02
CA THR A 335 -4.82 -45.87 -33.56
C THR A 335 -5.54 -44.60 -34.06
N ILE A 336 -5.95 -44.55 -35.33
CA ILE A 336 -6.69 -43.40 -35.88
C ILE A 336 -8.04 -43.22 -35.17
N ARG A 337 -8.79 -44.31 -34.99
CA ARG A 337 -10.06 -44.29 -34.23
C ARG A 337 -9.83 -43.76 -32.82
N ASP A 338 -8.84 -44.28 -32.12
CA ASP A 338 -8.61 -43.92 -30.72
C ASP A 338 -8.11 -42.47 -30.60
N ALA A 339 -7.23 -42.02 -31.50
CA ALA A 339 -6.79 -40.63 -31.58
C ALA A 339 -7.94 -39.64 -31.87
N SER A 340 -8.99 -40.08 -32.58
CA SER A 340 -10.15 -39.22 -32.90
C SER A 340 -10.87 -38.69 -31.66
N TYR A 341 -10.89 -39.45 -30.55
CA TYR A 341 -11.53 -39.04 -29.29
C TYR A 341 -10.83 -37.87 -28.62
N TYR A 342 -9.55 -37.66 -28.92
CA TYR A 342 -8.71 -36.60 -28.35
C TYR A 342 -8.60 -35.36 -29.24
N LEU A 343 -9.27 -35.36 -30.40
CA LEU A 343 -9.37 -34.17 -31.23
C LEU A 343 -10.33 -33.15 -30.59
N PRO A 344 -10.14 -31.83 -30.85
CA PRO A 344 -11.13 -30.82 -30.49
C PRO A 344 -12.46 -31.07 -31.22
N ASP A 345 -13.57 -30.74 -30.57
CA ASP A 345 -14.94 -31.06 -31.02
C ASP A 345 -15.22 -30.62 -32.47
N GLU A 346 -14.65 -29.49 -32.88
CA GLU A 346 -14.76 -28.95 -34.24
C GLU A 346 -14.19 -29.92 -35.29
N LEU A 347 -13.06 -30.56 -34.99
CA LEU A 347 -12.44 -31.56 -35.87
C LEU A 347 -13.14 -32.92 -35.75
N GLN A 348 -13.62 -33.30 -34.56
CA GLN A 348 -14.42 -34.53 -34.40
C GLN A 348 -15.66 -34.51 -35.30
N ASN A 349 -16.33 -33.36 -35.41
CA ASN A 349 -17.48 -33.18 -36.28
C ASN A 349 -17.10 -33.27 -37.77
N ILE A 350 -15.95 -32.72 -38.17
CA ILE A 350 -15.46 -32.77 -39.55
C ILE A 350 -15.17 -34.23 -39.96
N PHE A 351 -14.52 -35.01 -39.11
CA PHE A 351 -14.09 -36.38 -39.42
C PHE A 351 -15.12 -37.46 -39.04
N GLN A 352 -16.32 -37.08 -38.57
CA GLN A 352 -17.28 -38.03 -38.02
C GLN A 352 -17.64 -39.17 -38.98
N ASN A 353 -17.82 -38.86 -40.27
CA ASN A 353 -18.16 -39.87 -41.29
C ASN A 353 -16.96 -40.75 -41.65
N ASP A 354 -15.76 -40.17 -41.74
CA ASP A 354 -14.52 -40.93 -41.96
C ASP A 354 -14.25 -41.93 -40.84
N ILE A 355 -14.49 -41.53 -39.60
CA ILE A 355 -14.33 -42.42 -38.43
C ILE A 355 -15.40 -43.53 -38.43
N LYS A 356 -16.63 -43.26 -38.87
CA LYS A 356 -17.65 -44.31 -39.06
C LYS A 356 -17.20 -45.35 -40.09
N GLU A 357 -16.67 -44.89 -41.22
CA GLU A 357 -16.15 -45.77 -42.26
C GLU A 357 -14.96 -46.61 -41.76
N ILE A 358 -14.03 -45.99 -41.02
CA ILE A 358 -12.90 -46.70 -40.37
C ILE A 358 -13.41 -47.78 -39.41
N ASN A 359 -14.44 -47.49 -38.61
CA ASN A 359 -15.03 -48.49 -37.71
C ASN A 359 -15.64 -49.69 -38.46
N GLU A 360 -16.24 -49.47 -39.62
CA GLU A 360 -16.74 -50.55 -40.48
C GLU A 360 -15.59 -51.35 -41.10
N MET A 361 -14.51 -50.71 -41.54
CA MET A 361 -13.32 -51.39 -42.05
C MET A 361 -12.66 -52.28 -40.98
N ILE A 362 -12.52 -51.79 -39.75
CA ILE A 362 -11.99 -52.57 -38.62
C ILE A 362 -12.87 -53.82 -38.38
N ARG A 363 -14.20 -53.67 -38.41
CA ARG A 363 -15.13 -54.80 -38.25
C ARG A 363 -15.00 -55.85 -39.36
N LYS A 364 -14.82 -55.43 -40.61
CA LYS A 364 -14.63 -56.34 -41.76
C LYS A 364 -13.33 -57.14 -41.70
N VAL A 365 -12.29 -56.61 -41.05
CA VAL A 365 -11.01 -57.31 -40.83
C VAL A 365 -11.11 -58.33 -39.68
N HIS A 366 -12.15 -58.26 -38.84
CA HIS A 366 -12.34 -59.13 -37.66
C HIS A 366 -13.40 -60.22 -37.85
N VAL A 367 -13.93 -60.42 -39.07
CA VAL A 367 -14.76 -61.59 -39.39
C VAL A 367 -13.80 -62.70 -39.81
N PRO A 368 -13.65 -63.79 -39.05
CA PRO A 368 -12.99 -64.98 -39.58
C PRO A 368 -13.85 -65.50 -40.72
N ASP A 369 -13.24 -65.81 -41.85
CA ASP A 369 -13.86 -66.68 -42.84
C ASP A 369 -14.16 -68.01 -42.14
N CYS A 370 -15.39 -68.17 -41.67
CA CYS A 370 -15.94 -69.45 -41.27
C CYS A 370 -16.50 -70.10 -42.53
N ASP A 371 -15.64 -70.82 -43.25
CA ASP A 371 -16.02 -71.94 -44.11
C ASP A 371 -15.66 -73.26 -43.42
#